data_AF-A0A1P8YHE5-F1
#
_entry.id   AF-A0A1P8YHE5-F1
#
_cell.length_a   1.000
_cell.length_b   1.000
_cell.length_c   1.000
_cell.angle_alpha   90.00
_cell.angle_beta   90.00
_cell.angle_gamma   90.00
#
_symmetry.space_group_name_H-M   'P 1'
#
loop_
_entity.id
_entity.type
_entity.pdbx_description
1 polymer ?
#
loop_
_entity_poly.entity_id
_entity_poly.type
_entity_poly.pdbx_seq_one_letter_code
_entity_poly.pdbx_strand_id
1 'polypeptide(L)'
;MVTLRAGFQHQHLAQRIADEGLELDVSELPKRPSGRVDRDAADQLFAQVKSEWEADPDNWRNSYRLARAYDYAGDRGRARDTMRRAVALEQAEREQG
;
A
#
# COMPACT_ATOMS: atom_id res chain seq x y z
N MET A 1 -21.01 5.39 10.29
CA MET A 1 -20.79 3.93 10.29
C MET A 1 -19.56 3.63 9.45
N VAL A 2 -18.43 3.30 10.08
CA VAL A 2 -17.29 2.73 9.35
C VAL A 2 -17.71 1.33 8.92
N THR A 3 -17.88 1.14 7.62
CA THR A 3 -18.36 -0.12 7.04
C THR A 3 -17.32 -1.20 7.29
N LEU A 4 -17.66 -2.21 8.10
CA LEU A 4 -16.85 -3.40 8.39
C LEU A 4 -16.20 -4.02 7.13
N ARG A 5 -16.84 -3.83 5.97
CA ARG A 5 -16.37 -4.26 4.65
C ARG A 5 -14.99 -3.71 4.25
N ALA A 6 -14.65 -2.48 4.62
CA ALA A 6 -13.35 -1.89 4.28
C ALA A 6 -12.19 -2.57 5.04
N GLY A 7 -12.43 -3.02 6.26
CA GLY A 7 -11.45 -3.76 7.05
C GLY A 7 -11.16 -5.15 6.48
N PHE A 8 -12.18 -5.81 5.92
CA PHE A 8 -12.04 -7.13 5.32
C PHE A 8 -11.27 -7.09 3.99
N GLN A 9 -11.59 -6.14 3.11
CA GLN A 9 -10.84 -5.95 1.85
C GLN A 9 -9.37 -5.63 2.10
N HIS A 10 -9.08 -4.82 3.14
CA HIS A 10 -7.70 -4.50 3.48
C HIS A 10 -6.91 -5.72 3.95
N GLN A 11 -7.49 -6.54 4.83
CA GLN A 11 -6.85 -7.79 5.29
C GLN A 11 -6.64 -8.76 4.13
N HIS A 12 -7.61 -8.86 3.24
CA HIS A 12 -7.54 -9.73 2.06
C HIS A 12 -6.40 -9.32 1.12
N LEU A 13 -6.27 -8.03 0.79
CA LEU A 13 -5.16 -7.52 0.00
C LEU A 13 -3.81 -7.76 0.68
N ALA A 14 -3.73 -7.51 2.00
CA ALA A 14 -2.50 -7.75 2.76
C ALA A 14 -2.09 -9.23 2.68
N GLN A 15 -3.05 -10.16 2.81
CA GLN A 15 -2.78 -11.59 2.74
C GLN A 15 -2.27 -12.01 1.36
N ARG A 16 -2.83 -11.46 0.28
CA ARG A 16 -2.40 -11.74 -1.09
C ARG A 16 -0.98 -11.24 -1.35
N ILE A 17 -0.67 -10.02 -0.90
CA ILE A 17 0.67 -9.45 -1.02
C ILE A 17 1.71 -10.27 -0.23
N ALA A 18 1.33 -10.74 0.97
CA ALA A 18 2.18 -11.61 1.78
C ALA A 18 2.42 -12.98 1.11
N ASP A 19 1.38 -13.59 0.53
CA ASP A 19 1.47 -14.84 -0.23
C ASP A 19 2.38 -14.71 -1.46
N GLU A 20 2.32 -13.56 -2.13
CA GLU A 20 3.15 -13.24 -3.29
C GLU A 20 4.57 -12.74 -2.91
N GLY A 21 4.86 -12.52 -1.62
CA GLY A 21 6.15 -12.00 -1.15
C GLY A 21 6.44 -10.56 -1.59
N LEU A 22 5.40 -9.76 -1.85
CA LEU A 22 5.50 -8.38 -2.35
C LEU A 22 5.33 -7.33 -1.22
N GLU A 23 5.39 -7.76 0.04
CA GLU A 23 5.32 -6.87 1.18
C GLU A 23 6.47 -5.86 1.17
N LEU A 24 6.16 -4.60 1.52
CA LEU A 24 7.19 -3.60 1.69
C LEU A 24 7.97 -3.90 2.97
N ASP A 25 9.25 -4.25 2.81
CA ASP A 25 10.14 -4.36 3.96
C ASP A 25 10.44 -2.97 4.51
N VAL A 26 9.80 -2.66 5.64
CA VAL A 26 10.07 -1.45 6.43
C VAL A 26 10.75 -1.79 7.76
N SER A 27 11.18 -3.04 7.91
CA SER A 27 11.84 -3.52 9.13
C SER A 27 13.24 -2.95 9.22
N GLU A 28 13.92 -2.85 8.08
CA GLU A 28 15.26 -2.28 7.92
C GLU A 28 15.29 -0.73 7.89
N LEU A 29 14.15 -0.07 7.69
CA LEU A 29 14.11 1.39 7.63
C LEU A 29 14.33 2.05 9.00
N PRO A 30 15.06 3.17 9.07
CA PRO A 30 15.25 3.91 10.30
C PRO A 30 13.89 4.39 10.84
N LYS A 31 13.66 4.17 12.14
CA LYS A 31 12.42 4.55 12.82
C LYS A 31 12.70 5.67 13.82
N ARG A 32 11.76 6.59 13.92
CA ARG A 32 11.73 7.64 14.93
C ARG A 32 11.49 7.04 16.31
N PRO A 33 11.86 7.74 17.40
CA PRO A 33 11.59 7.29 18.77
C PRO A 33 10.09 7.06 19.08
N SER A 34 9.19 7.60 18.27
CA SER A 34 7.75 7.29 18.32
C SER A 34 7.34 5.95 17.69
N GLY A 35 8.28 5.18 17.13
CA GLY A 35 8.04 3.91 16.43
C GLY A 35 7.59 4.04 14.97
N ARG A 36 7.41 5.27 14.46
CA ARG A 36 7.09 5.53 13.04
C ARG A 36 8.36 5.47 12.19
N VAL A 37 8.24 5.03 10.94
CA VAL A 37 9.33 5.13 9.95
C VAL A 37 9.76 6.59 9.84
N ASP A 38 11.06 6.82 9.68
CA ASP A 38 11.54 8.17 9.45
C ASP A 38 10.97 8.73 8.15
N ARG A 39 10.66 10.02 8.16
CA ARG A 39 10.02 10.68 7.02
C ARG A 39 10.89 10.61 5.77
N ASP A 40 12.20 10.78 5.91
CA ASP A 40 13.13 10.72 4.78
C ASP A 40 13.17 9.32 4.17
N ALA A 41 13.30 8.30 5.02
CA ALA A 41 13.27 6.91 4.60
C ALA A 41 11.93 6.52 3.95
N ALA A 42 10.80 7.00 4.48
CA ALA A 42 9.49 6.79 3.89
C ALA A 42 9.35 7.47 2.52
N ASP A 43 9.93 8.66 2.34
CA ASP A 43 9.91 9.40 1.07
C ASP A 43 10.76 8.70 0.00
N GLN A 44 11.93 8.17 0.38
CA GLN A 44 12.77 7.35 -0.51
C GLN A 44 12.06 6.07 -0.95
N LEU A 45 11.45 5.35 0.00
CA LEU A 45 10.63 4.16 -0.30
C LEU A 45 9.45 4.54 -1.22
N PHE A 46 8.80 5.66 -0.95
CA PHE A 46 7.71 6.17 -1.77
C PHE A 46 8.17 6.44 -3.20
N ALA A 47 9.31 7.09 -3.42
CA ALA A 47 9.84 7.37 -4.74
C ALA A 47 10.12 6.08 -5.53
N GLN A 48 10.69 5.06 -4.88
CA GLN A 48 10.93 3.75 -5.48
C GLN A 48 9.63 3.07 -5.90
N VAL A 49 8.67 2.94 -4.97
CA VAL A 49 7.38 2.29 -5.23
C VAL A 49 6.57 3.07 -6.26
N LYS A 50 6.65 4.40 -6.25
CA LYS A 50 6.01 5.26 -7.23
C LYS A 50 6.56 4.97 -8.63
N SER A 51 7.87 4.80 -8.79
CA SER A 51 8.45 4.43 -10.09
C SER A 51 7.96 3.06 -10.56
N GLU A 52 7.82 2.08 -9.66
CA GLU A 52 7.23 0.77 -9.98
C GLU A 52 5.75 0.91 -10.40
N TRP A 53 5.00 1.76 -9.69
CA TRP A 53 3.60 2.05 -10.01
C TRP A 53 3.41 2.82 -11.31
N GLU A 54 4.32 3.73 -11.67
CA GLU A 54 4.30 4.43 -12.95
C GLU A 54 4.57 3.48 -14.12
N ALA A 55 5.34 2.41 -13.90
CA ALA A 55 5.53 1.36 -14.89
C ALA A 55 4.28 0.50 -15.10
N ASP A 56 3.52 0.21 -14.03
CA ASP A 56 2.27 -0.55 -14.11
C ASP A 56 1.19 0.01 -13.15
N PRO A 57 0.43 1.03 -13.60
CA PRO A 57 -0.55 1.75 -12.77
C PRO A 57 -1.91 1.04 -12.66
N ASP A 58 -2.10 -0.03 -13.44
CA ASP A 58 -3.29 -0.89 -13.41
C ASP A 58 -3.10 -2.08 -12.46
N ASN A 59 -1.85 -2.37 -12.07
CA ASN A 59 -1.59 -3.39 -11.06
C ASN A 59 -2.03 -2.95 -9.66
N TRP A 60 -2.98 -3.70 -9.09
CA TRP A 60 -3.47 -3.48 -7.74
C TRP A 60 -2.37 -3.63 -6.68
N ARG A 61 -1.35 -4.45 -6.93
CA ARG A 61 -0.22 -4.71 -6.02
C ARG A 61 0.64 -3.46 -5.84
N ASN A 62 0.97 -2.79 -6.94
CA ASN A 62 1.71 -1.53 -6.93
C ASN A 62 0.91 -0.43 -6.23
N SER A 63 -0.40 -0.35 -6.50
CA SER A 63 -1.30 0.58 -5.82
C SER A 63 -1.36 0.32 -4.30
N TYR A 64 -1.40 -0.95 -3.86
CA TYR A 64 -1.36 -1.32 -2.44
C TYR A 64 -0.05 -0.89 -1.78
N ARG A 65 1.09 -1.19 -2.41
CA ARG A 65 2.43 -0.79 -1.92
C ARG A 65 2.52 0.74 -1.80
N LEU A 66 2.03 1.47 -2.79
CA LEU A 66 2.00 2.94 -2.78
C LEU A 66 1.14 3.48 -1.63
N ALA A 67 -0.02 2.86 -1.36
CA ALA A 67 -0.87 3.23 -0.24
C ALA A 67 -0.17 3.04 1.11
N ARG A 68 0.60 1.94 1.29
CA ARG A 68 1.39 1.69 2.50
C ARG A 68 2.52 2.71 2.66
N ALA A 69 3.21 3.06 1.57
CA ALA A 69 4.22 4.12 1.57
C ALA A 69 3.65 5.46 2.06
N TYR A 70 2.45 5.85 1.58
CA TYR A 70 1.76 7.04 2.08
C TYR A 70 1.40 6.95 3.57
N ASP A 71 1.00 5.79 4.09
CA ASP A 71 0.72 5.61 5.52
C ASP A 71 1.99 5.78 6.37
N TYR A 72 3.13 5.26 5.90
CA TYR A 72 4.44 5.45 6.55
C TYR A 72 4.89 6.91 6.54
N ALA A 73 4.64 7.64 5.45
CA ALA A 73 4.90 9.08 5.36
C ALA A 73 3.96 9.92 6.25
N GLY A 74 2.87 9.33 6.75
CA GLY A 74 1.86 9.99 7.57
C GLY A 74 0.71 10.61 6.76
N ASP A 75 0.70 10.44 5.45
CA ASP A 75 -0.29 10.95 4.50
C ASP A 75 -1.52 10.03 4.41
N ARG A 76 -2.24 9.91 5.53
CA ARG A 76 -3.41 9.00 5.64
C ARG A 76 -4.51 9.27 4.63
N GLY A 77 -4.66 10.52 4.17
CA GLY A 77 -5.65 10.88 3.15
C GLY A 77 -5.34 10.19 1.82
N ARG A 78 -4.11 10.37 1.31
CA ARG A 78 -3.64 9.73 0.07
C ARG A 78 -3.51 8.22 0.22
N ALA A 79 -3.10 7.73 1.38
CA ALA A 79 -3.06 6.30 1.66
C ALA A 79 -4.44 5.64 1.46
N ARG A 80 -5.50 6.24 2.01
CA ARG A 80 -6.88 5.72 1.87
C ARG A 80 -7.38 5.77 0.43
N ASP A 81 -7.09 6.86 -0.29
CA ASP A 81 -7.50 7.00 -1.68
C ASP A 81 -6.84 5.95 -2.58
N THR A 82 -5.52 5.82 -2.45
CA THR A 82 -4.73 4.82 -3.18
C THR A 82 -5.16 3.40 -2.81
N MET A 83 -5.46 3.15 -1.53
CA MET A 83 -5.95 1.85 -1.07
C MET A 83 -7.32 1.50 -1.67
N ARG A 84 -8.24 2.46 -1.78
CA ARG A 84 -9.52 2.24 -2.48
C ARG A 84 -9.30 1.88 -3.94
N ARG A 85 -8.34 2.53 -4.61
CA ARG A 85 -7.95 2.18 -5.99
C ARG A 85 -7.42 0.74 -6.06
N ALA A 86 -6.52 0.34 -5.15
CA ALA A 86 -6.01 -1.02 -5.09
C ALA A 86 -7.14 -2.05 -4.93
N VAL A 87 -8.10 -1.81 -4.03
CA VAL A 87 -9.28 -2.68 -3.87
C VAL A 87 -10.10 -2.75 -5.16
N ALA A 88 -10.34 -1.62 -5.83
CA ALA A 88 -11.12 -1.60 -7.07
C ALA A 88 -10.43 -2.36 -8.21
N LEU A 89 -9.12 -2.19 -8.36
CA LEU A 89 -8.31 -2.91 -9.36
C LEU A 89 -8.27 -4.41 -9.07
N GLU A 90 -8.13 -4.81 -7.81
CA GLU A 90 -8.13 -6.24 -7.45
C GLU A 90 -9.49 -6.89 -7.70
N GLN A 91 -10.60 -6.17 -7.44
CA GLN A 91 -11.93 -6.66 -7.79
C GLN A 91 -12.11 -6.79 -9.30
N ALA A 92 -11.64 -5.81 -10.07
CA ALA A 92 -11.66 -5.88 -11.53
C ALA A 92 -10.79 -7.02 -12.07
N GLU A 93 -9.63 -7.30 -11.46
CA GLU A 93 -8.79 -8.45 -11.79
C GLU A 93 -9.51 -9.78 -11.49
N ARG A 94 -10.17 -9.89 -10.32
CA ARG A 94 -10.99 -11.06 -9.95
C ARG A 94 -12.16 -11.31 -10.89
N GLU A 95 -12.81 -10.25 -11.38
CA GLU A 95 -13.96 -10.37 -12.29
C GLU A 95 -13.54 -10.75 -13.72
N GLN A 96 -12.25 -10.59 -14.05
CA GLN A 96 -11.68 -10.90 -15.37
C GLN A 96 -11.02 -12.29 -15.44
N GLY A 97 -10.85 -12.98 -14.31
CA GLY A 97 -10.29 -14.34 -14.22
C GLY A 97 -11.33 -15.42 -13.98
#